data_AF-A0A3S9ZHH6-F1
#
_entry.id   AF-A0A3S9ZHH6-F1
#
_cell.length_a   1.000
_cell.length_b   1.000
_cell.length_c   1.000
_cell.angle_alpha   90.00
_cell.angle_beta   90.00
_cell.angle_gamma   90.00
#
_symmetry.space_group_name_H-M   'P 1'
#
loop_
_entity.id
_entity.type
_entity.pdbx_description
1 polymer ?
#
loop_
_entity_poly.entity_id
_entity_poly.type
_entity_poly.pdbx_seq_one_letter_code
_entity_poly.pdbx_strand_id
1 'polypeptide(L)'
;MVQLPPLPGWLRRMRMLWVCDGCGWRTAFLSGASCPVPGTGAPRANVDGDRRAVVVAEVPDREDYAFDLPVELLAQEPQEARGGKRSDARLAVLHRSGGRVEHRVFTDIVEYVGAGDVLVVNNARFVPSLLPGVDEEGRAVAVSIHSPQGEGTWHCLVAPQAACRPGARFVLGAGLQVTGQLLDETAAGRWRIALDPCDPATLYALAEPAYSPYLKQAPADPEYYQNTYASVPGAVGNPAAGRHFTPALLDLLRERAVSVAEVTHFLAARTRREVTRMLRNLIAQGGAGDLAAEDLVDGTRLSDEFDFPPAERYRISEHAADLINDRRASGGRILVVGTSALRALETVTGPDGRTQPGSGSTSLRIMPGHRFRACDAFLTNLHEPRSSELILVAALTGRDFLLDTYRNELIPRGYRFNYFGDSMLIA
;
A
#
# COMPACT_ATOMS: atom_id res chain seq x y z
N MET A 1 -57.90 10.37 2.08
CA MET A 1 -56.66 9.57 2.25
C MET A 1 -56.25 9.08 0.87
N VAL A 2 -55.27 9.73 0.25
CA VAL A 2 -54.67 9.26 -1.00
C VAL A 2 -53.26 8.82 -0.64
N GLN A 3 -53.01 7.51 -0.73
CA GLN A 3 -51.68 6.92 -0.57
C GLN A 3 -50.85 7.23 -1.82
N LEU A 4 -49.75 7.96 -1.65
CA LEU A 4 -48.72 8.08 -2.69
C LEU A 4 -47.88 6.79 -2.71
N PRO A 5 -47.45 6.32 -3.90
CA PRO A 5 -46.61 5.13 -4.01
C PRO A 5 -45.20 5.38 -3.46
N PRO A 6 -44.47 4.32 -3.02
CA PRO A 6 -43.11 4.47 -2.52
C PRO A 6 -42.17 4.92 -3.63
N LEU A 7 -41.30 5.89 -3.33
CA LEU A 7 -40.26 6.36 -4.25
C LEU A 7 -39.26 5.23 -4.58
N PRO A 8 -38.80 5.10 -5.84
CA PRO A 8 -37.79 4.10 -6.19
C PRO A 8 -36.44 4.39 -5.54
N GLY A 9 -35.68 3.33 -5.23
CA GLY A 9 -34.49 3.34 -4.37
C GLY A 9 -33.31 4.23 -4.80
N TRP A 10 -33.31 4.81 -6.01
CA TRP A 10 -32.25 5.70 -6.48
C TRP A 10 -32.33 7.12 -5.89
N LEU A 11 -33.44 7.50 -5.26
CA LEU A 11 -33.62 8.83 -4.62
C LEU A 11 -33.16 8.91 -3.16
N ARG A 12 -32.59 7.84 -2.58
CA ARG A 12 -32.07 7.83 -1.19
C ARG A 12 -30.59 8.18 -1.01
N ARG A 13 -29.87 8.56 -2.06
CA ARG A 13 -28.44 8.90 -1.97
C ARG A 13 -28.21 10.39 -2.18
N MET A 14 -28.37 11.20 -1.13
CA MET A 14 -27.62 12.46 -1.05
C MET A 14 -26.14 12.10 -0.89
N ARG A 15 -25.35 12.25 -1.96
CA ARG A 15 -23.89 12.03 -1.93
C ARG A 15 -23.19 13.35 -1.61
N MET A 16 -22.28 13.31 -0.63
CA MET A 16 -21.31 14.38 -0.39
C MET A 16 -20.39 14.49 -1.62
N LEU A 17 -20.25 15.70 -2.17
CA LEU A 17 -19.21 15.99 -3.15
C LEU A 17 -17.95 16.42 -2.42
N TRP A 18 -16.84 15.80 -2.81
CA TRP A 18 -15.50 16.19 -2.41
C TRP A 18 -14.83 16.86 -3.60
N VAL A 19 -14.39 18.11 -3.43
CA VAL A 19 -13.66 18.87 -4.44
C VAL A 19 -12.19 18.94 -4.00
N CYS A 20 -11.27 18.71 -4.94
CA CYS A 20 -9.82 18.70 -4.73
C CYS A 20 -9.22 19.99 -5.29
N ASP A 21 -8.74 20.89 -4.40
CA ASP A 21 -8.14 22.18 -4.78
C ASP A 21 -6.63 22.21 -4.52
N GLY A 22 -5.91 21.11 -4.79
CA GLY A 22 -4.44 21.09 -4.80
C GLY A 22 -3.74 21.20 -3.43
N CYS A 23 -4.47 21.40 -2.31
CA CYS A 23 -3.89 21.47 -0.96
C CYS A 23 -4.66 20.71 0.12
N GLY A 24 -5.71 19.94 -0.24
CA GLY A 24 -6.50 19.12 0.68
C GLY A 24 -7.94 18.91 0.20
N TRP A 25 -8.66 18.00 0.86
CA TRP A 25 -10.06 17.67 0.58
C TRP A 25 -10.99 18.47 1.50
N ARG A 26 -12.00 19.18 0.96
CA ARG A 26 -13.09 19.78 1.76
C ARG A 26 -14.45 19.22 1.34
N THR A 27 -15.34 19.04 2.31
CA THR A 27 -16.74 18.67 2.10
C THR A 27 -17.55 19.87 1.59
N ALA A 28 -18.22 19.72 0.45
CA ALA A 28 -19.21 20.69 -0.03
C ALA A 28 -20.62 20.09 0.04
N PHE A 29 -21.53 20.76 0.75
CA PHE A 29 -22.95 20.42 0.76
C PHE A 29 -23.64 21.11 -0.43
N LEU A 30 -24.21 20.33 -1.35
CA LEU A 30 -25.20 20.84 -2.29
C LEU A 30 -26.56 20.89 -1.60
N SER A 31 -26.86 21.97 -0.88
CA SER A 31 -28.26 22.31 -0.58
C SER A 31 -28.84 23.08 -1.77
N GLY A 32 -29.67 22.39 -2.55
CA GLY A 32 -30.58 23.04 -3.48
C GLY A 32 -31.67 23.77 -2.68
N ALA A 33 -31.43 25.04 -2.36
CA ALA A 33 -32.47 25.99 -1.95
C ALA A 33 -31.97 27.40 -2.24
N SER A 34 -32.47 27.98 -3.32
CA SER A 34 -32.37 29.40 -3.61
C SER A 34 -33.07 30.21 -2.51
N CYS A 35 -32.36 31.14 -1.88
CA CYS A 35 -32.94 32.19 -1.06
C CYS A 35 -32.73 33.53 -1.80
N PRO A 36 -33.78 34.27 -2.19
CA PRO A 36 -33.63 35.52 -2.91
C PRO A 36 -33.33 36.66 -1.93
N VAL A 37 -32.19 37.34 -2.11
CA VAL A 37 -31.95 38.66 -1.52
C VAL A 37 -31.89 39.67 -2.68
N PRO A 38 -32.71 40.73 -2.69
CA PRO A 38 -32.73 41.68 -3.79
C PRO A 38 -31.69 42.79 -3.61
N GLY A 39 -31.00 43.12 -4.71
CA GLY A 39 -30.40 44.43 -4.96
C GLY A 39 -28.95 44.63 -4.49
N THR A 40 -27.99 44.60 -5.43
CA THR A 40 -27.27 45.77 -5.97
C THR A 40 -26.29 45.28 -7.04
N GLY A 41 -26.25 45.98 -8.18
CA GLY A 41 -25.65 45.49 -9.42
C GLY A 41 -24.13 45.47 -9.48
N ALA A 42 -23.60 44.49 -10.22
CA ALA A 42 -22.32 44.53 -10.92
C ALA A 42 -22.41 43.60 -12.15
N PRO A 43 -21.75 43.91 -13.28
CA PRO A 43 -22.03 43.30 -14.57
C PRO A 43 -21.55 41.85 -14.64
N ARG A 44 -22.34 41.03 -15.32
CA ARG A 44 -22.08 39.62 -15.63
C ARG A 44 -20.82 39.49 -16.51
N ALA A 45 -19.76 38.88 -15.99
CA ALA A 45 -18.75 38.26 -16.81
C ALA A 45 -19.30 36.91 -17.30
N ASN A 46 -19.55 36.82 -18.60
CA ASN A 46 -19.86 35.57 -19.28
C ASN A 46 -18.59 34.72 -19.31
N VAL A 47 -18.52 33.70 -18.46
CA VAL A 47 -17.52 32.64 -18.59
C VAL A 47 -18.28 31.39 -18.99
N ASP A 48 -18.36 31.17 -20.31
CA ASP A 48 -18.59 29.85 -20.89
C ASP A 48 -17.40 28.96 -20.50
N GLY A 49 -17.47 28.42 -19.29
CA GLY A 49 -16.52 27.47 -18.76
C GLY A 49 -16.98 26.06 -19.08
N ASP A 50 -16.29 25.44 -20.03
CA ASP A 50 -16.29 24.01 -20.37
C ASP A 50 -16.44 23.14 -19.11
N ARG A 51 -17.68 22.76 -18.78
CA ARG A 51 -17.99 21.78 -17.74
C ARG A 51 -17.63 20.40 -18.26
N ARG A 52 -16.34 20.10 -18.32
CA ARG A 52 -15.88 18.71 -18.42
C ARG A 52 -16.36 18.00 -17.17
N ALA A 53 -17.36 17.14 -17.33
CA ALA A 53 -17.82 16.25 -16.29
C ALA A 53 -16.60 15.45 -15.81
N VAL A 54 -16.14 15.74 -14.60
CA VAL A 54 -15.17 14.89 -13.91
C VAL A 54 -15.92 13.60 -13.60
N VAL A 55 -15.71 12.56 -14.39
CA VAL A 55 -16.16 11.21 -14.06
C VAL A 55 -15.35 10.80 -12.84
N VAL A 56 -15.95 10.94 -11.66
CA VAL A 56 -15.43 10.30 -10.46
C VAL A 56 -15.58 8.81 -10.69
N ALA A 57 -14.47 8.11 -10.94
CA ALA A 57 -14.48 6.66 -11.06
C ALA A 57 -15.10 6.08 -9.78
N GLU A 58 -16.24 5.40 -9.92
CA GLU A 58 -16.88 4.75 -8.78
C GLU A 58 -15.96 3.63 -8.28
N VAL A 59 -15.84 3.50 -6.96
CA VAL A 59 -15.12 2.38 -6.35
C VAL A 59 -15.86 1.10 -6.74
N PRO A 60 -15.19 0.10 -7.36
CA PRO A 60 -15.83 -1.15 -7.73
C PRO A 60 -16.42 -1.90 -6.53
N ASP A 61 -17.39 -2.79 -6.78
CA ASP A 61 -17.86 -3.72 -5.76
C ASP A 61 -16.72 -4.69 -5.41
N ARG A 62 -16.56 -4.95 -4.11
CA ARG A 62 -15.53 -5.86 -3.59
C ARG A 62 -15.77 -7.31 -3.97
N GLU A 63 -17.03 -7.71 -4.09
CA GLU A 63 -17.40 -9.08 -4.46
C GLU A 63 -17.13 -9.39 -5.93
N ASP A 64 -17.04 -8.38 -6.80
CA ASP A 64 -16.59 -8.56 -8.20
C ASP A 64 -15.17 -9.11 -8.31
N TYR A 65 -14.38 -9.03 -7.23
CA TYR A 65 -13.00 -9.48 -7.13
C TYR A 65 -12.84 -10.72 -6.24
N ALA A 66 -13.95 -11.41 -5.97
CA ALA A 66 -13.94 -12.68 -5.25
C ALA A 66 -13.52 -13.85 -6.16
N PHE A 67 -12.72 -14.76 -5.59
CA PHE A 67 -12.46 -16.09 -6.15
C PHE A 67 -12.03 -17.02 -5.00
N ASP A 68 -12.17 -18.32 -5.24
CA ASP A 68 -11.74 -19.33 -4.27
C ASP A 68 -10.23 -19.51 -4.35
N LEU A 69 -9.54 -19.18 -3.26
CA LEU A 69 -8.10 -19.35 -3.11
C LEU A 69 -7.82 -20.39 -2.03
N PRO A 70 -7.39 -21.61 -2.40
CA PRO A 70 -7.04 -22.64 -1.43
C PRO A 70 -5.95 -22.15 -0.46
N VAL A 71 -6.15 -22.39 0.84
CA VAL A 71 -5.28 -21.87 1.91
C VAL A 71 -3.85 -22.42 1.81
N GLU A 72 -3.67 -23.60 1.23
CA GLU A 72 -2.39 -24.24 0.96
C GLU A 72 -1.55 -23.52 -0.09
N LEU A 73 -2.17 -22.68 -0.94
CA LEU A 73 -1.45 -21.85 -1.91
C LEU A 73 -0.95 -20.54 -1.30
N LEU A 74 -1.34 -20.20 -0.07
CA LEU A 74 -0.82 -19.02 0.64
C LEU A 74 0.57 -19.33 1.20
N ALA A 75 1.62 -18.76 0.59
CA ALA A 75 2.99 -19.01 1.03
C ALA A 75 3.24 -18.46 2.45
N GLN A 76 3.48 -19.37 3.40
CA GLN A 76 3.72 -19.07 4.81
C GLN A 76 5.21 -18.86 5.14
N GLU A 77 6.10 -19.31 4.28
CA GLU A 77 7.54 -19.25 4.48
C GLU A 77 8.27 -18.97 3.15
N PRO A 78 9.46 -18.33 3.20
CA PRO A 78 10.24 -18.04 2.02
C PRO A 78 10.75 -19.32 1.33
N GLN A 79 11.25 -19.19 0.09
CA GLN A 79 11.93 -20.31 -0.60
C GLN A 79 13.17 -20.78 0.17
N GLU A 80 13.88 -19.85 0.79
CA GLU A 80 15.09 -20.10 1.56
C GLU A 80 14.87 -21.00 2.79
N ALA A 81 13.67 -20.97 3.39
CA ALA A 81 13.32 -21.87 4.49
C ALA A 81 13.21 -23.35 4.06
N ARG A 82 13.00 -23.60 2.75
CA ARG A 82 12.86 -24.93 2.16
C ARG A 82 14.10 -25.37 1.37
N GLY A 83 15.22 -24.67 1.54
CA GLY A 83 16.49 -24.98 0.87
C GLY A 83 16.64 -24.44 -0.56
N GLY A 84 15.68 -23.66 -1.06
CA GLY A 84 15.77 -22.99 -2.36
C GLY A 84 16.33 -21.56 -2.29
N LYS A 85 16.44 -20.89 -3.43
CA LYS A 85 16.75 -19.46 -3.52
C LYS A 85 15.47 -18.65 -3.75
N ARG A 86 15.47 -17.38 -3.33
CA ARG A 86 14.37 -16.42 -3.66
C ARG A 86 14.06 -16.31 -5.15
N SER A 87 15.07 -16.50 -6.00
CA SER A 87 14.97 -16.50 -7.46
C SER A 87 14.38 -17.79 -8.05
N ASP A 88 14.17 -18.83 -7.25
CA ASP A 88 13.56 -20.09 -7.70
C ASP A 88 12.01 -20.01 -7.67
N ALA A 89 11.46 -18.86 -7.27
CA ALA A 89 10.04 -18.60 -7.39
C ALA A 89 9.57 -18.65 -8.86
N ARG A 90 8.31 -19.01 -9.07
CA ARG A 90 7.72 -19.02 -10.41
C ARG A 90 7.42 -17.60 -10.86
N LEU A 91 7.36 -17.41 -12.16
CA LEU A 91 6.96 -16.16 -12.80
C LEU A 91 5.84 -16.46 -13.79
N ALA A 92 4.67 -15.86 -13.58
CA ALA A 92 3.61 -15.81 -14.59
C ALA A 92 3.81 -14.55 -15.44
N VAL A 93 3.90 -14.67 -16.77
CA VAL A 93 4.03 -13.51 -17.67
C VAL A 93 2.72 -13.32 -18.43
N LEU A 94 2.02 -12.24 -18.11
CA LEU A 94 0.75 -11.86 -18.73
C LEU A 94 1.03 -10.85 -19.84
N HIS A 95 0.71 -11.21 -21.07
CA HIS A 95 0.81 -10.33 -22.24
C HIS A 95 -0.52 -9.59 -22.43
N ARG A 96 -0.55 -8.30 -22.12
CA ARG A 96 -1.77 -7.47 -22.23
C ARG A 96 -2.33 -7.49 -23.65
N SER A 97 -1.45 -7.42 -24.65
CA SER A 97 -1.81 -7.57 -26.05
C SER A 97 -1.98 -9.05 -26.39
N GLY A 98 -3.23 -9.51 -26.40
CA GLY A 98 -3.60 -10.84 -26.90
C GLY A 98 -3.92 -11.89 -25.83
N GLY A 99 -3.86 -11.56 -24.54
CA GLY A 99 -4.36 -12.42 -23.46
C GLY A 99 -3.54 -13.71 -23.25
N ARG A 100 -2.29 -13.74 -23.73
CA ARG A 100 -1.40 -14.90 -23.58
C ARG A 100 -0.73 -14.90 -22.22
N VAL A 101 -0.64 -16.06 -21.60
CA VAL A 101 0.07 -16.29 -20.34
C VAL A 101 1.24 -17.24 -20.58
N GLU A 102 2.42 -16.89 -20.05
CA GLU A 102 3.58 -17.79 -20.02
C GLU A 102 3.92 -18.19 -18.57
N HIS A 103 4.49 -19.39 -18.43
CA HIS A 103 4.99 -19.90 -17.16
C HIS A 103 6.50 -20.03 -17.21
N ARG A 104 7.17 -19.28 -16.34
CA ARG A 104 8.61 -19.14 -16.26
C ARG A 104 9.10 -19.35 -14.83
N VAL A 105 10.42 -19.40 -14.67
CA VAL A 105 11.07 -19.19 -13.37
C VAL A 105 11.48 -17.72 -13.27
N PHE A 106 11.56 -17.17 -12.06
CA PHE A 106 11.85 -15.75 -11.86
C PHE A 106 13.17 -15.30 -12.50
N THR A 107 14.17 -16.17 -12.57
CA THR A 107 15.43 -15.92 -13.27
C THR A 107 15.26 -15.55 -14.74
N ASP A 108 14.19 -16.01 -15.38
CA ASP A 108 13.90 -15.75 -16.80
C ASP A 108 13.42 -14.30 -17.04
N ILE A 109 13.22 -13.50 -15.98
CA ILE A 109 12.87 -12.07 -16.10
C ILE A 109 13.87 -11.30 -16.99
N VAL A 110 15.12 -11.76 -17.06
CA VAL A 110 16.17 -11.18 -17.90
C VAL A 110 15.90 -11.30 -19.40
N GLU A 111 14.96 -12.14 -19.81
CA GLU A 111 14.48 -12.24 -21.21
C GLU A 111 13.44 -11.16 -21.53
N TYR A 112 12.81 -10.57 -20.51
CA TYR A 112 11.73 -9.59 -20.65
C TYR A 112 12.18 -8.14 -20.39
N VAL A 113 13.44 -7.93 -19.99
CA VAL A 113 14.02 -6.61 -19.70
C VAL A 113 15.33 -6.44 -20.45
N GLY A 114 15.45 -5.38 -21.25
CA GLY A 114 16.60 -5.13 -22.12
C GLY A 114 17.36 -3.84 -21.80
N ALA A 115 18.48 -3.62 -22.51
CA ALA A 115 19.41 -2.49 -22.32
C ALA A 115 18.78 -1.08 -22.42
N GLY A 116 17.62 -0.97 -23.06
CA GLY A 116 16.87 0.29 -23.16
C GLY A 116 15.94 0.56 -21.97
N ASP A 117 15.68 -0.44 -21.13
CA ASP A 117 14.67 -0.36 -20.08
C ASP A 117 15.26 0.14 -18.75
N VAL A 118 14.37 0.60 -17.87
CA VAL A 118 14.69 0.87 -16.46
C VAL A 118 13.79 0.07 -15.55
N LEU A 119 14.41 -0.59 -14.58
CA LEU A 119 13.78 -1.24 -13.47
C LEU A 119 13.59 -0.23 -12.34
N VAL A 120 12.34 0.11 -12.01
CA VAL A 120 12.03 1.01 -10.89
C VAL A 120 11.68 0.17 -9.66
N VAL A 121 12.51 0.26 -8.62
CA VAL A 121 12.39 -0.56 -7.41
C VAL A 121 12.12 0.28 -6.16
N ASN A 122 11.37 -0.29 -5.20
CA ASN A 122 11.20 0.35 -3.89
C ASN A 122 12.30 -0.10 -2.91
N ASN A 123 13.25 0.79 -2.62
CA ASN A 123 14.39 0.51 -1.73
C ASN A 123 14.08 0.70 -0.23
N ALA A 124 12.82 0.97 0.14
CA ALA A 124 12.41 1.09 1.53
C ALA A 124 12.59 -0.25 2.26
N ARG A 125 13.22 -0.18 3.43
CA ARG A 125 13.58 -1.31 4.27
C ARG A 125 12.60 -1.45 5.43
N PHE A 126 12.10 -2.67 5.62
CA PHE A 126 11.21 -3.01 6.74
C PHE A 126 11.95 -2.83 8.07
N VAL A 127 11.26 -2.25 9.06
CA VAL A 127 11.79 -2.04 10.41
C VAL A 127 10.78 -2.49 11.47
N PRO A 128 11.26 -2.93 12.65
CA PRO A 128 10.39 -3.06 13.81
C PRO A 128 9.66 -1.75 14.09
N SER A 129 8.37 -1.86 14.39
CA SER A 129 7.48 -0.69 14.45
C SER A 129 6.31 -0.87 15.39
N LEU A 130 6.11 -2.06 15.94
CA LEU A 130 5.06 -2.34 16.92
C LEU A 130 5.64 -2.16 18.31
N LEU A 131 5.05 -1.27 19.09
CA LEU A 131 5.39 -1.03 20.48
C LEU A 131 4.24 -1.54 21.35
N PRO A 132 4.31 -2.77 21.88
CA PRO A 132 3.40 -3.24 22.91
C PRO A 132 3.62 -2.45 24.21
N GLY A 133 2.59 -2.27 25.02
CA GLY A 133 2.72 -1.61 26.31
C GLY A 133 1.41 -1.48 27.06
N VAL A 134 1.34 -0.48 27.94
CA VAL A 134 0.16 -0.20 28.77
C VAL A 134 -0.20 1.29 28.80
N ASP A 135 -1.46 1.59 29.06
CA ASP A 135 -1.92 2.95 29.36
C ASP A 135 -1.75 3.33 30.84
N GLU A 136 -2.15 4.57 31.21
CA GLU A 136 -2.08 5.08 32.59
C GLU A 136 -2.88 4.23 33.59
N GLU A 137 -3.89 3.49 33.12
CA GLU A 137 -4.70 2.59 33.95
C GLU A 137 -4.16 1.14 33.97
N GLY A 138 -3.01 0.88 33.34
CA GLY A 138 -2.37 -0.43 33.29
C GLY A 138 -2.99 -1.39 32.28
N ARG A 139 -3.86 -0.92 31.38
CA ARG A 139 -4.52 -1.76 30.37
C ARG A 139 -3.60 -1.93 29.17
N ALA A 140 -3.61 -3.13 28.59
CA ALA A 140 -2.79 -3.45 27.41
C ALA A 140 -3.10 -2.53 26.23
N VAL A 141 -2.04 -2.05 25.56
CA VAL A 141 -2.11 -1.29 24.31
C VAL A 141 -1.05 -1.75 23.33
N ALA A 142 -1.31 -1.53 22.04
CA ALA A 142 -0.35 -1.65 20.96
C ALA A 142 -0.30 -0.36 20.16
N VAL A 143 0.90 0.19 20.00
CA VAL A 143 1.14 1.36 19.15
C VAL A 143 2.05 0.94 18.00
N SER A 144 1.53 0.95 16.77
CA SER A 144 2.36 0.80 15.58
C SER A 144 2.76 2.17 15.07
N ILE A 145 4.06 2.49 15.10
CA ILE A 145 4.65 3.75 14.60
C ILE A 145 5.03 3.62 13.12
N HIS A 146 4.93 4.67 12.32
CA HIS A 146 5.22 4.54 10.88
C HIS A 146 6.11 5.65 10.33
N SER A 147 5.81 6.92 10.61
CA SER A 147 6.47 8.03 9.94
C SER A 147 6.78 9.17 10.91
N PRO A 148 8.05 9.57 11.05
CA PRO A 148 8.39 10.74 11.85
C PRO A 148 7.81 12.00 11.19
N GLN A 149 7.23 12.88 12.01
CA GLN A 149 6.58 14.13 11.60
C GLN A 149 7.40 15.38 11.99
N GLY A 150 8.54 15.20 12.67
CA GLY A 150 9.33 16.28 13.25
C GLY A 150 9.00 16.50 14.73
N GLU A 151 9.86 17.26 15.44
CA GLU A 151 9.66 17.62 16.86
C GLU A 151 9.40 16.42 17.80
N GLY A 152 10.02 15.27 17.50
CA GLY A 152 9.86 14.04 18.27
C GLY A 152 8.49 13.34 18.11
N THR A 153 7.70 13.75 17.11
CA THR A 153 6.36 13.19 16.87
C THR A 153 6.33 12.20 15.71
N TRP A 154 5.39 11.26 15.78
CA TRP A 154 5.23 10.16 14.84
C TRP A 154 3.76 9.97 14.46
N HIS A 155 3.51 9.53 13.23
CA HIS A 155 2.24 8.92 12.89
C HIS A 155 2.17 7.50 13.43
N CYS A 156 1.04 7.15 14.04
CA CYS A 156 0.78 5.82 14.56
C CYS A 156 -0.67 5.34 14.37
N LEU A 157 -0.85 4.05 14.55
CA LEU A 157 -2.14 3.40 14.82
C LEU A 157 -2.08 2.80 16.22
N VAL A 158 -3.18 2.93 16.96
CA VAL A 158 -3.30 2.45 18.35
C VAL A 158 -4.42 1.43 18.44
N ALA A 159 -4.17 0.33 19.17
CA ALA A 159 -5.17 -0.65 19.55
C ALA A 159 -5.15 -0.84 21.09
N PRO A 160 -6.32 -0.95 21.75
CA PRO A 160 -7.67 -0.89 21.19
C PRO A 160 -8.13 0.57 20.98
N GLN A 161 -9.24 0.78 20.25
CA GLN A 161 -9.81 2.11 20.02
C GLN A 161 -10.10 2.87 21.32
N ALA A 162 -10.53 2.16 22.38
CA ALA A 162 -10.90 2.77 23.65
C ALA A 162 -9.72 3.49 24.35
N ALA A 163 -8.47 3.14 24.00
CA ALA A 163 -7.27 3.81 24.48
C ALA A 163 -7.00 5.16 23.77
N CYS A 164 -7.73 5.48 22.70
CA CYS A 164 -7.48 6.64 21.85
C CYS A 164 -8.28 7.87 22.31
N ARG A 165 -7.59 8.84 22.91
CA ARG A 165 -8.11 10.21 23.16
C ARG A 165 -6.95 11.21 23.10
N PRO A 166 -7.16 12.47 22.69
CA PRO A 166 -6.13 13.50 22.80
C PRO A 166 -5.60 13.58 24.24
N GLY A 167 -4.28 13.61 24.39
CA GLY A 167 -3.60 13.63 25.68
C GLY A 167 -3.44 12.27 26.37
N ALA A 168 -3.98 11.16 25.83
CA ALA A 168 -3.75 9.82 26.37
C ALA A 168 -2.27 9.50 26.44
N ARG A 169 -1.83 8.89 27.54
CA ARG A 169 -0.43 8.52 27.75
C ARG A 169 -0.23 7.01 27.86
N PHE A 170 0.96 6.58 27.44
CA PHE A 170 1.35 5.17 27.41
C PHE A 170 2.79 5.00 27.88
N VAL A 171 3.09 3.79 28.36
CA VAL A 171 4.45 3.27 28.51
C VAL A 171 4.57 2.04 27.62
N LEU A 172 5.57 2.02 26.75
CA LEU A 172 5.62 1.24 25.52
C LEU A 172 7.00 0.62 25.27
N GLY A 173 7.03 -0.38 24.39
CA GLY A 173 8.25 -0.99 23.85
C GLY A 173 8.87 -2.03 24.79
N ALA A 174 9.94 -2.66 24.32
CA ALA A 174 10.71 -3.63 25.07
C ALA A 174 11.16 -3.03 26.42
N GLY A 175 10.84 -3.73 27.52
CA GLY A 175 11.14 -3.25 28.87
C GLY A 175 10.40 -1.98 29.29
N LEU A 176 9.35 -1.55 28.57
CA LEU A 176 8.54 -0.37 28.87
C LEU A 176 9.37 0.92 28.96
N GLN A 177 10.31 1.09 28.03
CA GLN A 177 11.29 2.17 28.03
C GLN A 177 10.87 3.40 27.22
N VAL A 178 9.73 3.36 26.52
CA VAL A 178 9.25 4.46 25.69
C VAL A 178 7.99 5.05 26.33
N THR A 179 8.00 6.35 26.60
CA THR A 179 6.77 7.07 26.96
C THR A 179 6.13 7.65 25.70
N GLY A 180 4.80 7.67 25.66
CA GLY A 180 4.06 8.21 24.53
C GLY A 180 2.86 9.04 24.95
N GLN A 181 2.58 10.13 24.23
CA GLN A 181 1.37 10.95 24.41
C GLN A 181 0.67 11.20 23.07
N LEU A 182 -0.60 10.80 22.96
CA LEU A 182 -1.41 11.12 21.77
C LEU A 182 -1.71 12.62 21.71
N LEU A 183 -1.54 13.20 20.52
CA LEU A 183 -1.76 14.61 20.28
C LEU A 183 -3.14 14.82 19.64
N ASP A 184 -3.31 14.34 18.41
CA ASP A 184 -4.53 14.51 17.61
C ASP A 184 -4.67 13.38 16.59
N GLU A 185 -5.90 13.21 16.13
CA GLU A 185 -6.26 12.30 15.04
C GLU A 185 -6.11 13.04 13.70
N THR A 186 -5.19 12.57 12.85
CA THR A 186 -4.90 13.20 11.54
C THR A 186 -5.76 12.64 10.42
N ALA A 187 -6.31 11.44 10.61
CA ALA A 187 -7.29 10.79 9.75
C ALA A 187 -8.00 9.71 10.57
N ALA A 188 -9.14 9.20 10.10
CA ALA A 188 -9.89 8.17 10.82
C ALA A 188 -9.00 7.00 11.30
N GLY A 189 -8.89 6.85 12.62
CA GLY A 189 -8.09 5.86 13.33
C GLY A 189 -6.58 6.14 13.43
N ARG A 190 -6.06 7.16 12.75
CA ARG A 190 -4.63 7.50 12.67
C ARG A 190 -4.31 8.72 13.52
N TRP A 191 -3.28 8.57 14.34
CA TRP A 191 -2.92 9.58 15.34
C TRP A 191 -1.51 10.11 15.13
N ARG A 192 -1.28 11.32 15.61
CA ARG A 192 0.07 11.79 15.98
C ARG A 192 0.33 11.48 17.44
N ILE A 193 1.50 10.94 17.71
CA ILE A 193 2.00 10.62 19.05
C ILE A 193 3.35 11.31 19.25
N ALA A 194 3.53 11.99 20.38
CA ALA A 194 4.85 12.39 20.87
C ALA A 194 5.46 11.22 21.64
N LEU A 195 6.73 10.90 21.38
CA LEU A 195 7.43 9.79 22.02
C LEU A 195 8.68 10.29 22.75
N ASP A 196 9.09 9.61 23.81
CA ASP A 196 10.41 9.79 24.43
C ASP A 196 10.93 8.42 24.91
N PRO A 197 12.06 7.91 24.37
CA PRO A 197 12.88 8.50 23.31
C PRO A 197 12.12 8.61 21.98
N CYS A 198 12.51 9.59 21.13
CA CYS A 198 11.82 9.86 19.86
C CYS A 198 12.64 9.55 18.60
N ASP A 199 13.93 9.25 18.75
CA ASP A 199 14.81 9.03 17.61
C ASP A 199 14.50 7.67 16.93
N PRO A 200 14.55 7.60 15.59
CA PRO A 200 14.18 6.38 14.88
C PRO A 200 14.99 5.14 15.29
N ALA A 201 16.30 5.27 15.50
CA ALA A 201 17.16 4.12 15.77
C ALA A 201 16.82 3.45 17.11
N THR A 202 16.65 4.26 18.16
CA THR A 202 16.24 3.78 19.48
C THR A 202 14.83 3.20 19.43
N LEU A 203 13.89 3.88 18.76
CA LEU A 203 12.52 3.38 18.64
C LEU A 203 12.44 2.04 17.90
N TYR A 204 13.20 1.85 16.83
CA TYR A 204 13.25 0.56 16.12
C TYR A 204 13.91 -0.54 16.94
N ALA A 205 14.87 -0.21 17.82
CA ALA A 205 15.49 -1.19 18.73
C ALA A 205 14.56 -1.61 19.88
N LEU A 206 13.66 -0.73 20.30
CA LEU A 206 12.68 -0.98 21.36
C LEU A 206 11.33 -1.49 20.84
N ALA A 207 11.13 -1.47 19.52
CA ALA A 207 9.95 -2.01 18.88
C ALA A 207 10.13 -3.47 18.48
N GLU A 208 9.00 -4.14 18.34
CA GLU A 208 8.90 -5.52 17.89
C GLU A 208 8.63 -5.57 16.37
N PRO A 209 9.20 -6.55 15.64
CA PRO A 209 8.90 -6.75 14.25
C PRO A 209 7.46 -7.24 14.08
N ALA A 210 6.63 -6.42 13.46
CA ALA A 210 5.27 -6.78 13.08
C ALA A 210 5.25 -7.34 11.66
N TYR A 211 5.54 -8.63 11.55
CA TYR A 211 5.44 -9.31 10.27
C TYR A 211 4.01 -9.30 9.75
N SER A 212 3.90 -9.36 8.43
CA SER A 212 2.59 -9.48 7.79
C SER A 212 1.81 -10.62 8.43
N PRO A 213 0.55 -10.38 8.81
CA PRO A 213 -0.26 -11.36 9.52
C PRO A 213 -0.64 -12.59 8.69
N TYR A 214 -0.28 -12.61 7.40
CA TYR A 214 -0.32 -13.79 6.56
C TYR A 214 0.75 -14.82 6.90
N LEU A 215 1.77 -14.44 7.68
CA LEU A 215 2.80 -15.32 8.16
C LEU A 215 2.37 -15.91 9.51
N LYS A 216 2.23 -17.23 9.57
CA LYS A 216 2.00 -17.96 10.83
C LYS A 216 3.15 -17.81 11.82
N GLN A 217 4.38 -17.72 11.32
CA GLN A 217 5.59 -17.60 12.12
C GLN A 217 6.54 -16.57 11.51
N ALA A 218 7.35 -15.94 12.37
CA ALA A 218 8.47 -15.12 11.92
C ALA A 218 9.42 -15.96 11.03
N PRO A 219 10.04 -15.35 10.00
CA PRO A 219 11.08 -16.03 9.24
C PRO A 219 12.29 -16.33 10.15
N ALA A 220 12.92 -17.49 9.93
CA ALA A 220 14.09 -17.92 10.71
C ALA A 220 15.27 -16.92 10.60
N ASP A 221 15.41 -16.29 9.43
CA ASP A 221 16.30 -15.16 9.21
C ASP A 221 15.45 -13.93 8.83
N PRO A 222 15.48 -12.83 9.61
CA PRO A 222 14.79 -11.59 9.27
C PRO A 222 15.16 -11.01 7.89
N GLU A 223 16.39 -11.25 7.38
CA GLU A 223 16.79 -10.81 6.03
C GLU A 223 16.05 -11.55 4.91
N TYR A 224 15.46 -12.71 5.20
CA TYR A 224 14.55 -13.35 4.26
C TYR A 224 13.25 -12.56 4.07
N TYR A 225 12.89 -11.66 4.98
CA TYR A 225 11.75 -10.78 4.76
C TYR A 225 12.08 -9.61 3.82
N GLN A 226 13.35 -9.27 3.64
CA GLN A 226 13.80 -8.04 2.98
C GLN A 226 14.10 -8.25 1.49
N ASN A 227 13.95 -7.17 0.72
CA ASN A 227 14.56 -7.08 -0.62
C ASN A 227 16.08 -6.96 -0.47
N THR A 228 16.85 -7.60 -1.37
CA THR A 228 18.33 -7.60 -1.30
C THR A 228 18.96 -6.23 -1.57
N TYR A 229 18.17 -5.31 -2.13
CA TYR A 229 18.53 -3.92 -2.38
C TYR A 229 17.87 -2.93 -1.41
N ALA A 230 17.18 -3.41 -0.37
CA ALA A 230 16.55 -2.54 0.62
C ALA A 230 17.62 -1.78 1.43
N SER A 231 17.62 -0.45 1.35
CA SER A 231 18.69 0.40 1.88
C SER A 231 18.20 1.51 2.81
N VAL A 232 16.94 1.94 2.70
CA VAL A 232 16.42 3.08 3.48
C VAL A 232 15.44 2.60 4.56
N PRO A 233 15.81 2.60 5.86
CA PRO A 233 14.93 2.14 6.93
C PRO A 233 13.71 3.05 7.12
N GLY A 234 12.58 2.45 7.47
CA GLY A 234 11.38 3.19 7.90
C GLY A 234 10.06 2.65 7.38
N ALA A 235 10.03 1.52 6.66
CA ALA A 235 8.79 0.92 6.23
C ALA A 235 8.23 -0.04 7.27
N VAL A 236 6.93 0.02 7.53
CA VAL A 236 6.21 -0.91 8.41
C VAL A 236 5.84 -2.20 7.66
N GLY A 237 5.60 -2.10 6.36
CA GLY A 237 5.41 -3.25 5.47
C GLY A 237 6.60 -3.42 4.51
N ASN A 238 6.86 -4.65 4.08
CA ASN A 238 7.89 -4.91 3.06
C ASN A 238 7.32 -4.77 1.63
N PRO A 239 7.98 -4.04 0.70
CA PRO A 239 7.63 -4.05 -0.73
C PRO A 239 8.01 -5.37 -1.43
N ALA A 240 7.24 -6.42 -1.14
CA ALA A 240 7.62 -7.81 -1.38
C ALA A 240 7.77 -8.26 -2.85
N ALA A 241 7.23 -7.53 -3.82
CA ALA A 241 7.41 -7.83 -5.25
C ALA A 241 8.88 -7.87 -5.68
N GLY A 242 9.71 -7.09 -5.00
CA GLY A 242 11.15 -7.03 -5.21
C GLY A 242 11.95 -8.22 -4.68
N ARG A 243 11.33 -9.06 -3.85
CA ARG A 243 12.06 -9.99 -2.99
C ARG A 243 12.83 -11.04 -3.78
N HIS A 244 12.32 -11.41 -4.95
CA HIS A 244 12.87 -12.47 -5.78
C HIS A 244 14.20 -12.11 -6.47
N PHE A 245 14.53 -10.81 -6.54
CA PHE A 245 15.82 -10.36 -7.04
C PHE A 245 16.95 -10.74 -6.06
N THR A 246 17.93 -11.48 -6.57
CA THR A 246 19.21 -11.73 -5.89
C THR A 246 20.24 -10.69 -6.34
N PRO A 247 21.33 -10.47 -5.57
CA PRO A 247 22.41 -9.60 -6.00
C PRO A 247 22.96 -10.01 -7.37
N ALA A 248 23.21 -11.31 -7.58
CA ALA A 248 23.68 -11.85 -8.85
C ALA A 248 22.72 -11.59 -10.02
N LEU A 249 21.40 -11.64 -9.80
CA LEU A 249 20.41 -11.35 -10.84
C LEU A 249 20.36 -9.84 -11.19
N LEU A 250 20.52 -8.97 -10.19
CA LEU A 250 20.62 -7.52 -10.42
C LEU A 250 21.92 -7.16 -11.15
N ASP A 251 23.03 -7.81 -10.80
CA ASP A 251 24.32 -7.61 -11.49
C ASP A 251 24.22 -8.05 -12.95
N LEU A 252 23.59 -9.21 -13.23
CA LEU A 252 23.33 -9.67 -14.59
C LEU A 252 22.46 -8.68 -15.39
N LEU A 253 21.46 -8.06 -14.78
CA LEU A 253 20.64 -7.03 -15.42
C LEU A 253 21.47 -5.77 -15.74
N ARG A 254 22.33 -5.34 -14.80
CA ARG A 254 23.25 -4.20 -15.01
C ARG A 254 24.27 -4.47 -16.12
N GLU A 255 24.83 -5.68 -16.18
CA GLU A 255 25.72 -6.13 -17.26
C GLU A 255 25.03 -6.09 -18.63
N ARG A 256 23.71 -6.31 -18.66
CA ARG A 256 22.86 -6.14 -19.85
C ARG A 256 22.40 -4.70 -20.09
N ALA A 257 23.04 -3.73 -19.42
CA ALA A 257 22.74 -2.30 -19.49
C ALA A 257 21.32 -1.90 -19.04
N VAL A 258 20.61 -2.76 -18.29
CA VAL A 258 19.35 -2.39 -17.64
C VAL A 258 19.66 -1.39 -16.54
N SER A 259 18.99 -0.25 -16.58
CA SER A 259 19.11 0.76 -15.54
C SER A 259 18.25 0.40 -14.33
N VAL A 260 18.70 0.72 -13.12
CA VAL A 260 17.89 0.53 -11.89
C VAL A 260 17.68 1.89 -11.24
N ALA A 261 16.43 2.34 -11.19
CA ALA A 261 16.03 3.55 -10.49
C ALA A 261 15.38 3.19 -9.16
N GLU A 262 15.84 3.83 -8.09
CA GLU A 262 15.30 3.59 -6.74
C GLU A 262 14.27 4.67 -6.38
N VAL A 263 13.08 4.22 -5.98
CA VAL A 263 12.11 5.04 -5.25
C VAL A 263 12.10 4.57 -3.80
N THR A 264 11.96 5.49 -2.85
CA THR A 264 11.73 5.12 -1.46
C THR A 264 10.27 5.38 -1.14
N HIS A 265 9.48 4.34 -0.92
CA HIS A 265 8.08 4.46 -0.50
C HIS A 265 7.88 3.71 0.81
N PHE A 266 7.62 4.44 1.89
CA PHE A 266 7.45 3.90 3.23
C PHE A 266 6.03 3.39 3.44
N LEU A 267 5.86 2.07 3.38
CA LEU A 267 4.57 1.43 3.63
C LEU A 267 4.17 1.62 5.11
N ALA A 268 2.90 1.92 5.34
CA ALA A 268 2.32 2.07 6.67
C ALA A 268 1.40 0.90 6.99
N ALA A 269 1.17 0.64 8.29
CA ALA A 269 0.04 -0.21 8.67
C ALA A 269 -1.27 0.50 8.28
N ARG A 270 -2.23 -0.29 7.79
CA ARG A 270 -3.45 0.22 7.17
C ARG A 270 -4.54 0.47 8.19
N THR A 271 -4.73 -0.50 9.10
CA THR A 271 -5.86 -0.49 10.03
C THR A 271 -5.44 -0.89 11.44
N ARG A 272 -6.19 -0.42 12.43
CA ARG A 272 -6.02 -0.88 13.83
C ARG A 272 -6.21 -2.39 13.95
N ARG A 273 -7.10 -2.98 13.15
CA ARG A 273 -7.29 -4.43 13.10
C ARG A 273 -6.02 -5.16 12.67
N GLU A 274 -5.30 -4.61 11.70
CA GLU A 274 -4.00 -5.13 11.29
C GLU A 274 -3.01 -5.08 12.45
N VAL A 275 -2.91 -3.96 13.16
CA VAL A 275 -2.07 -3.79 14.36
C VAL A 275 -2.43 -4.81 15.44
N THR A 276 -3.72 -4.97 15.75
CA THR A 276 -4.18 -5.98 16.71
C THR A 276 -3.76 -7.37 16.27
N ARG A 277 -3.95 -7.74 14.99
CA ARG A 277 -3.58 -9.07 14.46
C ARG A 277 -2.07 -9.29 14.51
N MET A 278 -1.27 -8.28 14.19
CA MET A 278 0.19 -8.33 14.32
C MET A 278 0.60 -8.62 15.76
N LEU A 279 0.01 -7.93 16.75
CA LEU A 279 0.30 -8.21 18.16
C LEU A 279 -0.14 -9.61 18.60
N ARG A 280 -1.32 -10.10 18.17
CA ARG A 280 -1.73 -11.47 18.51
C ARG A 280 -0.75 -12.51 17.98
N ASN A 281 -0.27 -12.33 16.75
CA ASN A 281 0.74 -13.23 16.17
C ASN A 281 2.05 -13.17 16.95
N LEU A 282 2.48 -11.96 17.36
CA LEU A 282 3.67 -11.77 18.18
C LEU A 282 3.55 -12.48 19.55
N ILE A 283 2.41 -12.33 20.24
CA ILE A 283 2.13 -13.01 21.52
C ILE A 283 2.12 -14.53 21.33
N ALA A 284 1.46 -15.04 20.28
CA ALA A 284 1.42 -16.47 19.98
C ALA A 284 2.81 -17.07 19.69
N GLN A 285 3.77 -16.24 19.31
CA GLN A 285 5.17 -16.61 19.07
C GLN A 285 6.06 -16.43 20.33
N GLY A 286 5.47 -16.08 21.48
CA GLY A 286 6.17 -15.87 22.75
C GLY A 286 6.78 -14.48 22.92
N GLY A 287 6.41 -13.51 22.06
CA GLY A 287 6.83 -12.11 22.17
C GLY A 287 5.85 -11.25 22.99
N ALA A 288 6.16 -9.96 23.14
CA ALA A 288 5.33 -8.94 23.81
C ALA A 288 5.09 -9.11 25.33
N GLY A 289 5.85 -9.96 26.01
CA GLY A 289 5.79 -10.13 27.47
C GLY A 289 4.45 -10.69 27.97
N ASP A 290 3.97 -10.21 29.12
CA ASP A 290 2.75 -10.70 29.79
C ASP A 290 1.44 -10.07 29.25
N LEU A 291 1.49 -9.38 28.10
CA LEU A 291 0.30 -8.73 27.53
C LEU A 291 -0.69 -9.77 26.98
N ALA A 292 -1.95 -9.69 27.41
CA ALA A 292 -3.02 -10.55 26.90
C ALA A 292 -3.60 -9.99 25.59
N ALA A 293 -3.67 -10.84 24.56
CA ALA A 293 -4.24 -10.50 23.25
C ALA A 293 -5.76 -10.22 23.32
N GLU A 294 -6.42 -10.83 24.30
CA GLU A 294 -7.86 -10.79 24.55
C GLU A 294 -8.31 -9.40 25.04
N ASP A 295 -7.41 -8.65 25.67
CA ASP A 295 -7.67 -7.29 26.16
C ASP A 295 -7.73 -6.26 25.02
N LEU A 296 -7.32 -6.65 23.81
CA LEU A 296 -7.21 -5.79 22.62
C LEU A 296 -8.34 -6.00 21.62
N VAL A 297 -9.45 -6.64 22.03
CA VAL A 297 -10.57 -6.94 21.14
C VAL A 297 -11.24 -5.65 20.67
N ASP A 298 -11.06 -5.35 19.38
CA ASP A 298 -11.82 -4.35 18.66
C ASP A 298 -13.07 -5.00 18.03
N GLY A 299 -14.26 -4.58 18.46
CA GLY A 299 -15.55 -5.06 17.98
C GLY A 299 -15.96 -4.54 16.59
N THR A 300 -15.07 -3.83 15.89
CA THR A 300 -15.37 -3.23 14.59
C THR A 300 -15.60 -4.32 13.52
N ARG A 301 -16.80 -4.33 12.92
CA ARG A 301 -17.13 -5.19 11.77
C ARG A 301 -16.25 -4.88 10.56
N LEU A 302 -15.96 -5.89 9.75
CA LEU A 302 -15.38 -5.71 8.41
C LEU A 302 -16.23 -4.73 7.60
N SER A 303 -15.62 -3.69 7.06
CA SER A 303 -16.25 -2.89 6.01
C SER A 303 -16.38 -3.73 4.74
N ASP A 304 -17.47 -3.51 4.01
CA ASP A 304 -17.63 -4.03 2.65
C ASP A 304 -16.68 -3.32 1.67
N GLU A 305 -16.07 -2.20 2.10
CA GLU A 305 -15.06 -1.46 1.34
C GLU A 305 -13.69 -2.14 1.31
N PHE A 306 -12.93 -1.88 0.25
CA PHE A 306 -11.54 -2.29 0.12
C PHE A 306 -10.63 -1.55 1.11
N ASP A 307 -9.67 -2.27 1.69
CA ASP A 307 -8.63 -1.73 2.55
C ASP A 307 -7.50 -1.09 1.72
N PHE A 308 -7.82 0.07 1.14
CA PHE A 308 -6.85 0.86 0.38
C PHE A 308 -5.75 1.40 1.30
N PRO A 309 -4.50 1.48 0.82
CA PRO A 309 -3.44 2.03 1.64
C PRO A 309 -3.73 3.49 2.03
N PRO A 310 -3.33 3.89 3.24
CA PRO A 310 -3.43 5.27 3.70
C PRO A 310 -2.51 6.19 2.90
N ALA A 311 -2.47 7.47 3.29
CA ALA A 311 -1.41 8.37 2.84
C ALA A 311 -0.05 7.81 3.29
N GLU A 312 0.82 7.50 2.34
CA GLU A 312 2.14 6.91 2.58
C GLU A 312 3.22 7.83 2.02
N ARG A 313 4.34 7.95 2.74
CA ARG A 313 5.42 8.86 2.37
C ARG A 313 6.27 8.26 1.26
N TYR A 314 6.66 9.08 0.30
CA TYR A 314 7.63 8.71 -0.73
C TYR A 314 8.77 9.72 -0.83
N ARG A 315 9.87 9.27 -1.43
CA ARG A 315 11.01 10.07 -1.89
C ARG A 315 11.52 9.52 -3.21
N ILE A 316 11.78 10.41 -4.15
CA ILE A 316 12.35 10.12 -5.46
C ILE A 316 13.48 11.14 -5.66
N SER A 317 14.70 10.67 -5.87
CA SER A 317 15.86 11.54 -6.09
C SER A 317 15.85 12.13 -7.50
N GLU A 318 16.58 13.22 -7.70
CA GLU A 318 16.84 13.78 -9.04
C GLU A 318 17.43 12.72 -9.96
N HIS A 319 18.45 12.00 -9.50
CA HIS A 319 19.07 10.92 -10.26
C HIS A 319 18.07 9.83 -10.70
N ALA A 320 17.17 9.39 -9.82
CA ALA A 320 16.16 8.39 -10.17
C ALA A 320 15.15 8.93 -11.19
N ALA A 321 14.71 10.18 -11.02
CA ALA A 321 13.80 10.84 -11.96
C ALA A 321 14.45 11.03 -13.34
N ASP A 322 15.70 11.49 -13.39
CA ASP A 322 16.47 11.67 -14.62
C ASP A 322 16.65 10.34 -15.35
N LEU A 323 17.06 9.28 -14.64
CA LEU A 323 17.22 7.95 -15.23
C LEU A 323 15.92 7.44 -15.86
N ILE A 324 14.78 7.65 -15.19
CA ILE A 324 13.46 7.27 -15.70
C ILE A 324 13.09 8.10 -16.94
N ASN A 325 13.29 9.42 -16.87
CA ASN A 325 12.94 10.34 -17.94
C ASN A 325 13.81 10.12 -19.19
N ASP A 326 15.11 9.90 -19.03
CA ASP A 326 16.06 9.66 -20.12
C ASP A 326 15.77 8.36 -20.85
N ARG A 327 15.42 7.29 -20.11
CA ARG A 327 15.02 6.01 -20.72
C ARG A 327 13.71 6.14 -21.48
N ARG A 328 12.72 6.83 -20.91
CA ARG A 328 11.46 7.11 -21.62
C ARG A 328 11.70 7.94 -22.88
N ALA A 329 12.53 8.98 -22.81
CA ALA A 329 12.87 9.83 -23.96
C ALA A 329 13.60 9.05 -25.08
N SER A 330 14.36 8.03 -24.70
CA SER A 330 15.07 7.14 -25.63
C SER A 330 14.19 6.00 -26.18
N GLY A 331 12.89 5.97 -25.85
CA GLY A 331 11.94 4.92 -26.28
C GLY A 331 12.02 3.63 -25.47
N GLY A 332 12.74 3.63 -24.35
CA GLY A 332 12.83 2.52 -23.40
C GLY A 332 11.58 2.36 -22.54
N ARG A 333 11.37 1.15 -22.01
CA ARG A 333 10.23 0.87 -21.12
C ARG A 333 10.58 1.13 -19.66
N ILE A 334 9.60 1.62 -18.92
CA ILE A 334 9.67 1.73 -17.46
C ILE A 334 8.99 0.51 -16.86
N LEU A 335 9.80 -0.40 -16.28
CA LEU A 335 9.31 -1.57 -15.58
C LEU A 335 9.26 -1.29 -14.08
N VAL A 336 8.05 -1.19 -13.52
CA VAL A 336 7.86 -0.87 -12.10
C VAL A 336 7.71 -2.15 -11.27
N VAL A 337 8.46 -2.25 -10.19
CA VAL A 337 8.45 -3.40 -9.28
C VAL A 337 7.65 -3.07 -8.02
N GLY A 338 6.43 -3.60 -7.97
CA GLY A 338 5.55 -3.58 -6.81
C GLY A 338 4.56 -2.41 -6.79
N THR A 339 3.40 -2.68 -6.19
CA THR A 339 2.26 -1.75 -6.12
C THR A 339 2.59 -0.44 -5.40
N SER A 340 3.47 -0.48 -4.40
CA SER A 340 3.94 0.72 -3.69
C SER A 340 4.79 1.61 -4.60
N ALA A 341 5.80 1.08 -5.28
CA ALA A 341 6.60 1.83 -6.24
C ALA A 341 5.72 2.47 -7.33
N LEU A 342 4.75 1.70 -7.85
CA LEU A 342 3.80 2.20 -8.86
C LEU A 342 2.98 3.38 -8.37
N ARG A 343 2.40 3.31 -7.16
CA ARG A 343 1.60 4.41 -6.61
C ARG A 343 2.43 5.68 -6.41
N ALA A 344 3.65 5.56 -5.89
CA ALA A 344 4.54 6.71 -5.74
C ALA A 344 4.90 7.32 -7.10
N LEU A 345 5.28 6.49 -8.07
CA LEU A 345 5.71 6.96 -9.38
C LEU A 345 4.56 7.60 -10.19
N GLU A 346 3.38 6.98 -10.19
CA GLU A 346 2.17 7.54 -10.82
C GLU A 346 1.73 8.86 -10.18
N THR A 347 2.04 9.08 -8.89
CA THR A 347 1.73 10.34 -8.20
C THR A 347 2.57 11.51 -8.70
N VAL A 348 3.84 11.26 -9.03
CA VAL A 348 4.79 12.31 -9.43
C VAL A 348 4.97 12.41 -10.96
N THR A 349 4.34 11.52 -11.73
CA THR A 349 4.45 11.51 -13.19
C THR A 349 3.37 12.39 -13.82
N GLY A 350 3.81 13.46 -14.47
CA GLY A 350 2.95 14.43 -15.13
C GLY A 350 2.16 13.84 -16.31
N PRO A 351 1.13 14.55 -16.81
CA PRO A 351 0.40 14.15 -18.02
C PRO A 351 1.27 14.03 -19.29
N ASP A 352 2.44 14.67 -19.28
CA ASP A 352 3.48 14.60 -20.30
C ASP A 352 4.37 13.35 -20.19
N GLY A 353 4.13 12.50 -19.18
CA GLY A 353 4.92 11.30 -18.90
C GLY A 353 6.25 11.56 -18.20
N ARG A 354 6.51 12.80 -17.74
CA ARG A 354 7.74 13.13 -17.02
C ARG A 354 7.59 12.90 -15.52
N THR A 355 8.53 12.16 -14.95
CA THR A 355 8.66 11.92 -13.51
C THR A 355 9.33 13.12 -12.86
N GLN A 356 8.71 13.69 -11.82
CA GLN A 356 9.30 14.76 -11.02
C GLN A 356 10.03 14.19 -9.79
N PRO A 357 11.25 14.67 -9.47
CA PRO A 357 11.89 14.34 -8.20
C PRO A 357 11.21 15.05 -7.03
N GLY A 358 11.41 14.53 -5.82
CA GLY A 358 10.90 15.16 -4.60
C GLY A 358 10.52 14.18 -3.51
N SER A 359 10.00 14.72 -2.42
CA SER A 359 9.39 13.94 -1.33
C SER A 359 7.98 14.42 -1.06
N GLY A 360 7.10 13.51 -0.68
CA GLY A 360 5.71 13.84 -0.38
C GLY A 360 4.98 12.66 0.22
N SER A 361 3.65 12.72 0.17
CA SER A 361 2.79 11.60 0.52
C SER A 361 1.85 11.28 -0.64
N THR A 362 1.54 10.01 -0.85
CA THR A 362 0.54 9.58 -1.83
C THR A 362 -0.61 8.85 -1.17
N SER A 363 -1.83 9.27 -1.54
CA SER A 363 -3.07 8.57 -1.25
C SER A 363 -3.71 8.02 -2.53
N LEU A 364 -2.92 7.93 -3.62
CA LEU A 364 -3.43 7.53 -4.93
C LEU A 364 -4.00 6.11 -4.86
N ARG A 365 -5.27 5.98 -5.25
CA ARG A 365 -5.98 4.70 -5.41
C ARG A 365 -6.04 4.39 -6.90
N ILE A 366 -5.28 3.39 -7.33
CA ILE A 366 -5.28 2.95 -8.73
C ILE A 366 -6.40 1.91 -8.89
N MET A 367 -7.36 2.22 -9.76
CA MET A 367 -8.56 1.41 -10.01
C MET A 367 -8.83 1.34 -11.52
N PRO A 368 -9.66 0.38 -12.01
CA PRO A 368 -10.05 0.32 -13.41
C PRO A 368 -10.48 1.68 -13.96
N GLY A 369 -9.98 2.03 -15.15
CA GLY A 369 -10.12 3.35 -15.74
C GLY A 369 -8.97 4.33 -15.43
N HIS A 370 -8.02 3.96 -14.55
CA HIS A 370 -6.79 4.74 -14.35
C HIS A 370 -5.97 4.81 -15.63
N ARG A 371 -5.56 6.02 -16.01
CA ARG A 371 -4.64 6.24 -17.13
C ARG A 371 -3.20 6.20 -16.63
N PHE A 372 -2.54 5.07 -16.83
CA PHE A 372 -1.12 4.89 -16.50
C PHE A 372 -0.23 5.83 -17.32
N ARG A 373 0.73 6.44 -16.65
CA ARG A 373 1.67 7.41 -17.24
C ARG A 373 3.11 7.03 -16.99
N ALA A 374 3.36 6.35 -15.89
CA ALA A 374 4.68 6.08 -15.38
C ALA A 374 5.17 4.66 -15.70
N CYS A 375 4.24 3.74 -16.01
CA CYS A 375 4.50 2.31 -16.03
C CYS A 375 4.17 1.70 -17.39
N ASP A 376 5.19 1.11 -18.03
CA ASP A 376 5.04 0.39 -19.29
C ASP A 376 4.95 -1.12 -19.06
N ALA A 377 5.66 -1.65 -18.05
CA ALA A 377 5.57 -3.04 -17.60
C ALA A 377 5.53 -3.10 -16.07
N PHE A 378 4.86 -4.09 -15.50
CA PHE A 378 4.62 -4.15 -14.05
C PHE A 378 4.94 -5.53 -13.47
N LEU A 379 5.81 -5.57 -12.46
CA LEU A 379 6.13 -6.78 -11.71
C LEU A 379 5.51 -6.72 -10.32
N THR A 380 4.75 -7.75 -9.94
CA THR A 380 4.10 -7.83 -8.63
C THR A 380 3.96 -9.27 -8.16
N ASN A 381 3.53 -9.45 -6.90
CA ASN A 381 3.13 -10.76 -6.38
C ASN A 381 1.73 -11.15 -6.87
N LEU A 382 1.34 -12.40 -6.62
CA LEU A 382 -0.06 -12.80 -6.74
C LEU A 382 -0.87 -12.38 -5.50
N HIS A 383 -1.99 -11.70 -5.72
CA HIS A 383 -2.76 -11.03 -4.68
C HIS A 383 -4.01 -11.81 -4.27
N GLU A 384 -4.39 -11.71 -3.00
CA GLU A 384 -5.62 -12.33 -2.47
C GLU A 384 -6.90 -11.77 -3.11
N PRO A 385 -7.98 -12.59 -3.13
CA PRO A 385 -9.30 -12.11 -3.53
C PRO A 385 -9.71 -10.92 -2.67
N ARG A 386 -10.48 -10.00 -3.25
CA ARG A 386 -11.03 -8.83 -2.54
C ARG A 386 -9.98 -7.89 -1.91
N SER A 387 -8.74 -7.88 -2.40
CA SER A 387 -7.66 -6.98 -1.97
C SER A 387 -7.56 -5.72 -2.84
N SER A 388 -7.06 -4.62 -2.27
CA SER A 388 -6.86 -3.36 -3.01
C SER A 388 -5.80 -3.48 -4.12
N GLU A 389 -4.83 -4.36 -3.91
CA GLU A 389 -3.74 -4.66 -4.84
C GLU A 389 -4.25 -5.41 -6.06
N LEU A 390 -5.19 -6.34 -5.87
CA LEU A 390 -5.84 -7.05 -6.97
C LEU A 390 -6.61 -6.07 -7.87
N ILE A 391 -7.28 -5.06 -7.30
CA ILE A 391 -7.93 -4.00 -8.10
C ILE A 391 -6.91 -3.19 -8.90
N LEU A 392 -5.79 -2.82 -8.27
CA LEU A 392 -4.72 -2.08 -8.93
C LEU A 392 -4.16 -2.87 -10.12
N VAL A 393 -3.96 -4.18 -9.96
CA VAL A 393 -3.54 -5.06 -11.05
C VAL A 393 -4.62 -5.15 -12.12
N ALA A 394 -5.89 -5.29 -11.74
CA ALA A 394 -6.99 -5.32 -12.69
C ALA A 394 -7.13 -4.02 -13.50
N ALA A 395 -6.68 -2.87 -12.95
CA ALA A 395 -6.59 -1.63 -13.68
C ALA A 395 -5.58 -1.69 -14.83
N LEU A 396 -4.50 -2.47 -14.69
CA LEU A 396 -3.47 -2.68 -15.72
C LEU A 396 -3.87 -3.73 -16.76
N THR A 397 -4.49 -4.83 -16.33
CA THR A 397 -4.71 -6.02 -17.15
C THR A 397 -6.15 -6.16 -17.67
N GLY A 398 -7.09 -5.45 -17.07
CA GLY A 398 -8.51 -5.77 -17.14
C GLY A 398 -8.89 -6.82 -16.09
N ARG A 399 -10.07 -6.65 -15.47
CA ARG A 399 -10.59 -7.50 -14.39
C ARG A 399 -10.81 -8.94 -14.86
N ASP A 400 -11.60 -9.13 -15.92
CA ASP A 400 -12.05 -10.46 -16.31
C ASP A 400 -10.87 -11.34 -16.74
N PHE A 401 -9.96 -10.78 -17.56
CA PHE A 401 -8.71 -11.46 -17.93
C PHE A 401 -7.89 -11.88 -16.70
N LEU A 402 -7.69 -10.97 -15.73
CA LEU A 402 -6.93 -11.28 -14.52
C LEU A 402 -7.56 -12.41 -13.70
N LEU A 403 -8.86 -12.31 -13.44
CA LEU A 403 -9.57 -13.29 -12.63
C LEU A 403 -9.66 -14.65 -13.33
N ASP A 404 -9.83 -14.67 -14.65
CA ASP A 404 -9.82 -15.92 -15.43
C ASP A 404 -8.43 -16.55 -15.43
N THR A 405 -7.35 -15.78 -15.59
CA THR A 405 -5.98 -16.29 -15.44
C THR A 405 -5.74 -16.86 -14.05
N TYR A 406 -6.22 -16.20 -12.99
CA TYR A 406 -6.06 -16.70 -11.63
C TYR A 406 -6.81 -18.02 -11.42
N ARG A 407 -8.11 -18.06 -11.76
CA ARG A 407 -8.99 -19.22 -11.54
C ARG A 407 -8.62 -20.42 -12.41
N ASN A 408 -8.36 -20.19 -13.68
CA ASN A 408 -8.28 -21.25 -14.68
C ASN A 408 -6.85 -21.66 -15.01
N GLU A 409 -5.85 -20.89 -14.60
CA GLU A 409 -4.46 -21.14 -15.00
C GLU A 409 -3.48 -21.15 -13.83
N LEU A 410 -3.45 -20.11 -12.99
CA LEU A 410 -2.44 -20.03 -11.92
C LEU A 410 -2.78 -20.93 -10.73
N ILE A 411 -4.01 -20.88 -10.22
CA ILE A 411 -4.47 -21.70 -9.09
C ILE A 411 -4.39 -23.20 -9.41
N PRO A 412 -4.92 -23.71 -10.54
CA PRO A 412 -4.82 -25.13 -10.88
C PRO A 412 -3.38 -25.63 -11.06
N ARG A 413 -2.47 -24.73 -11.45
CA ARG A 413 -1.04 -25.04 -11.57
C ARG A 413 -0.28 -24.95 -10.25
N GLY A 414 -0.92 -24.59 -9.14
CA GLY A 414 -0.30 -24.49 -7.83
C GLY A 414 0.67 -23.31 -7.69
N TYR A 415 0.39 -22.19 -8.36
CA TYR A 415 1.10 -20.94 -8.04
C TYR A 415 0.81 -20.52 -6.60
N ARG A 416 1.83 -20.02 -5.92
CA ARG A 416 1.75 -19.59 -4.53
C ARG A 416 1.51 -18.08 -4.44
N PHE A 417 0.71 -17.65 -3.50
CA PHE A 417 0.25 -16.27 -3.34
C PHE A 417 0.94 -15.59 -2.15
N ASN A 418 0.73 -14.27 -2.01
CA ASN A 418 1.23 -13.41 -0.93
C ASN A 418 2.74 -13.11 -0.93
N TYR A 419 3.24 -12.59 0.20
CA TYR A 419 4.58 -12.03 0.41
C TYR A 419 5.73 -12.97 -0.03
N PHE A 420 5.60 -14.27 0.21
CA PHE A 420 6.60 -15.29 -0.12
C PHE A 420 6.19 -16.21 -1.28
N GLY A 421 5.13 -15.81 -1.98
CA GLY A 421 4.56 -16.55 -3.09
C GLY A 421 5.43 -16.50 -4.35
N ASP A 422 4.77 -16.63 -5.48
CA ASP A 422 5.34 -16.49 -6.80
C ASP A 422 5.06 -15.09 -7.36
N SER A 423 5.72 -14.76 -8.47
CA SER A 423 5.65 -13.46 -9.13
C SER A 423 4.77 -13.46 -10.37
N MET A 424 4.33 -12.27 -10.75
CA MET A 424 3.62 -11.98 -11.97
C MET A 424 4.21 -10.76 -12.66
N LEU A 425 4.61 -10.92 -13.91
CA LEU A 425 5.03 -9.84 -14.80
C LEU A 425 3.89 -9.55 -15.78
N ILE A 426 3.50 -8.28 -15.86
CA ILE A 426 2.58 -7.76 -16.87
C ILE A 426 3.43 -7.04 -17.91
N ALA A 427 3.53 -7.65 -19.09
CA ALA A 427 4.31 -7.18 -20.22
C ALA A 427 3.51 -6.25 -21.14
#